data_AF-A0A5S9IJC3-F1
#
_entry.id   AF-A0A5S9IJC3-F1
#
_cell.length_a   1.000
_cell.length_b   1.000
_cell.length_c   1.000
_cell.angle_alpha   90.00
_cell.angle_beta   90.00
_cell.angle_gamma   90.00
#
_symmetry.space_group_name_H-M   'P 1'
#
loop_
_entity.id
_entity.type
_entity.pdbx_description
1 polymer ?
#
loop_
_entity_poly.entity_id
_entity_poly.type
_entity_poly.pdbx_seq_one_letter_code
_entity_poly.pdbx_strand_id
1 'polypeptide(L)'
;MQEALMNDIRKTTKNLGYMGIFFFCLSISALFLRSLSSASFLQNLSWGATIAFYTITPLFVILGLFLIYVGLYVNDRRGKEFIHCLNNDPKKIKEIYFQIMQGQEKPKRIRLSDGIPAEGTLYMIILYHESNQYQISISLANAQQIFEYVKTQASHLNIE
;
A
#
# COMPACT_ATOMS: atom_id res chain seq x y z
N MET A 1 3.65 -6.58 -20.78
CA MET A 1 2.63 -6.89 -19.74
C MET A 1 3.23 -7.12 -18.36
N GLN A 2 4.17 -8.06 -18.18
CA GLN A 2 4.88 -8.22 -16.89
C GLN A 2 5.58 -6.93 -16.41
N GLU A 3 6.14 -6.15 -17.33
CA GLU A 3 6.76 -4.86 -17.00
C GLU A 3 5.76 -3.84 -16.44
N ALA A 4 4.51 -3.82 -16.93
CA ALA A 4 3.47 -2.93 -16.42
C ALA A 4 3.06 -3.30 -14.99
N LEU A 5 2.85 -4.59 -14.72
CA LEU A 5 2.57 -5.11 -13.38
C LEU A 5 3.75 -4.85 -12.41
N MET A 6 4.98 -5.07 -12.87
CA MET A 6 6.18 -4.80 -12.09
C MET A 6 6.34 -3.30 -11.80
N ASN A 7 5.99 -2.44 -12.74
CA ASN A 7 6.01 -0.99 -12.56
C ASN A 7 4.98 -0.54 -11.53
N ASP A 8 3.76 -1.09 -11.55
CA ASP A 8 2.72 -0.78 -10.56
C ASP A 8 3.07 -1.29 -9.15
N ILE A 9 3.68 -2.48 -9.04
CA ILE A 9 4.26 -2.98 -7.78
C ILE A 9 5.34 -2.05 -7.26
N ARG A 10 6.32 -1.68 -8.11
CA ARG A 10 7.41 -0.76 -7.74
C ARG A 10 6.88 0.62 -7.33
N LYS A 11 5.86 1.12 -8.02
CA LYS A 11 5.22 2.41 -7.70
C LYS A 11 4.55 2.36 -6.34
N THR A 12 3.83 1.27 -6.04
CA THR A 12 3.23 1.03 -4.73
C THR A 12 4.29 0.98 -3.63
N THR A 13 5.37 0.21 -3.83
CA THR A 13 6.52 0.15 -2.93
C THR A 13 7.17 1.51 -2.70
N LYS A 14 7.41 2.28 -3.77
CA LYS A 14 7.99 3.63 -3.68
C LYS A 14 7.08 4.59 -2.92
N ASN A 15 5.78 4.58 -3.19
CA ASN A 15 4.81 5.44 -2.50
C ASN A 15 4.77 5.14 -0.99
N LEU A 16 4.76 3.86 -0.60
CA LEU A 16 4.84 3.46 0.81
C LEU A 16 6.15 3.89 1.45
N GLY A 17 7.27 3.74 0.73
CA GLY A 17 8.58 4.20 1.17
C GLY A 17 8.63 5.73 1.38
N TYR A 18 8.13 6.52 0.43
CA TYR A 18 8.06 7.97 0.55
C TYR A 18 7.15 8.41 1.69
N MET A 19 6.02 7.74 1.89
CA MET A 19 5.12 8.03 3.00
C MET A 19 5.79 7.74 4.34
N GLY A 20 6.54 6.63 4.44
CA GLY A 20 7.33 6.30 5.62
C GLY A 20 8.45 7.31 5.91
N ILE A 21 9.19 7.74 4.87
CA ILE A 21 10.22 8.79 4.98
C ILE A 21 9.58 10.11 5.42
N PHE A 22 8.43 10.47 4.86
CA PHE A 22 7.71 11.69 5.24
C PHE A 22 7.33 11.69 6.73
N PHE A 23 6.75 10.61 7.25
CA PHE A 23 6.43 10.48 8.68
C PHE A 23 7.67 10.52 9.57
N PHE A 24 8.78 9.92 9.11
CA PHE A 24 10.05 9.99 9.82
C PHE A 24 10.60 11.43 9.87
N CYS A 25 10.61 12.14 8.75
CA CYS A 25 11.02 13.54 8.68
C CYS A 25 10.12 14.45 9.52
N LEU A 26 8.80 14.27 9.49
CA LEU A 26 7.85 14.99 10.34
C LEU A 26 8.19 14.82 11.83
N SER A 27 8.55 13.60 12.23
CA SER A 27 8.95 13.30 13.60
C SER A 27 10.25 13.99 13.99
N ILE A 28 11.26 13.95 13.12
CA ILE A 28 12.54 14.65 13.35
C ILE A 28 12.33 16.16 13.40
N SER A 29 11.53 16.73 12.49
CA SER A 29 11.20 18.15 12.48
C SER A 29 10.46 18.56 13.76
N ALA A 30 9.57 17.74 14.29
CA ALA A 30 8.90 17.98 15.57
C ALA A 30 9.90 17.98 16.76
N LEU A 31 10.84 17.02 16.78
CA LEU A 31 11.91 16.99 17.79
C LEU A 31 12.86 18.20 17.66
N PHE A 32 13.16 18.61 16.43
CA PHE A 32 14.03 19.74 16.16
C PHE A 32 13.38 21.08 16.52
N LEU A 33 12.11 21.28 16.16
CA LEU A 33 11.31 22.44 16.59
C LEU A 33 11.26 22.56 18.11
N ARG A 34 11.14 21.44 18.81
CA ARG A 34 11.24 21.40 20.28
C ARG A 34 12.62 21.82 20.78
N SER A 35 13.70 21.40 20.13
CA SER A 35 15.06 21.78 20.53
C SER A 35 15.35 23.27 20.31
N LEU A 36 14.70 23.88 19.31
CA LEU A 36 14.82 25.30 18.99
C LEU A 36 13.84 26.19 19.76
N SER A 37 12.69 25.65 20.18
CA SER A 37 11.73 26.39 20.98
C SER A 37 12.34 26.71 22.33
N SER A 38 12.51 28.01 22.63
CA SER A 38 12.83 28.48 23.98
C SER A 38 11.80 27.96 24.98
N ALA A 39 12.21 27.78 26.24
CA ALA A 39 11.35 27.24 27.31
C ALA A 39 9.98 27.95 27.42
N SER A 40 9.86 29.20 26.97
CA SER A 40 8.62 29.98 26.95
C SER A 40 7.57 29.52 25.93
N PHE A 41 7.95 28.98 24.77
CA PHE A 41 6.99 28.49 23.76
C PHE A 41 6.35 27.17 24.18
N LEU A 42 7.13 26.27 24.81
CA LEU A 42 6.64 25.01 25.36
C LEU A 42 5.79 25.19 26.62
N GLN A 43 6.01 26.27 27.39
CA GLN A 43 5.19 26.63 28.56
C GLN A 43 3.79 27.14 28.17
N ASN A 44 3.62 27.66 26.96
CA ASN A 44 2.33 28.14 26.45
C ASN A 44 1.49 27.05 25.75
N LEU A 45 2.05 25.85 25.57
CA LEU A 45 1.29 24.69 25.09
C LEU A 45 0.48 24.11 26.26
N SER A 46 -0.79 23.78 25.99
CA SER A 46 -1.63 23.11 26.98
C SER A 46 -1.01 21.78 27.37
N TRP A 47 -1.23 21.35 28.62
CA TRP A 47 -0.70 20.09 29.15
C TRP A 47 -1.06 18.89 28.26
N GLY A 48 -2.25 18.90 27.66
CA GLY A 48 -2.69 17.90 26.69
C GLY A 48 -1.92 17.93 25.36
N ALA A 49 -1.56 19.12 24.86
CA ALA A 49 -0.73 19.25 23.65
C ALA A 49 0.69 18.73 23.92
N THR A 50 1.27 19.03 25.08
CA THR A 50 2.59 18.52 25.47
C THR A 50 2.60 16.99 25.53
N ILE A 51 1.63 16.36 26.20
CA ILE A 51 1.51 14.89 26.28
C ILE A 51 1.27 14.25 24.90
N ALA A 52 0.39 14.86 24.09
CA ALA A 52 0.15 14.42 22.73
C ALA A 52 1.46 14.42 21.92
N PHE A 53 2.26 15.48 21.97
CA PHE A 53 3.57 15.51 21.32
C PHE A 53 4.53 14.41 21.82
N TYR A 54 4.62 14.17 23.13
CA TYR A 54 5.52 13.12 23.67
C TYR A 54 5.14 11.69 23.25
N THR A 55 3.85 11.43 23.07
CA THR A 55 3.34 10.10 22.71
C THR A 55 3.31 9.90 21.20
N ILE A 56 2.97 10.94 20.44
CA ILE A 56 2.75 10.87 19.00
C ILE A 56 4.05 10.85 18.20
N THR A 57 5.09 11.58 18.62
CA THR A 57 6.37 11.61 17.90
C THR A 57 7.06 10.25 17.80
N PRO A 58 7.25 9.46 18.88
CA PRO A 58 7.82 8.12 18.75
C PRO A 58 6.92 7.17 17.95
N LEU A 59 5.59 7.33 18.02
CA LEU A 59 4.66 6.55 17.21
C LEU A 59 4.83 6.83 15.71
N PHE A 60 5.03 8.09 15.31
CA PHE A 60 5.30 8.42 13.90
C PHE A 60 6.67 7.92 13.41
N VAL A 61 7.69 7.87 14.27
CA VAL A 61 8.98 7.23 13.93
C VAL A 61 8.81 5.74 13.69
N ILE A 62 8.13 5.04 14.61
CA ILE A 62 7.86 3.60 14.50
C ILE A 62 7.01 3.33 13.25
N LEU A 63 5.96 4.10 13.04
CA LEU A 63 5.10 3.98 11.87
C LEU A 63 5.86 4.26 10.56
N GLY A 64 6.72 5.28 10.54
CA GLY A 64 7.56 5.61 9.39
C GLY A 64 8.51 4.47 9.02
N LEU A 65 9.24 3.93 10.01
CA LEU A 65 10.11 2.78 9.82
C LEU A 65 9.34 1.52 9.39
N PHE A 66 8.16 1.30 9.97
CA PHE A 66 7.28 0.21 9.60
C PHE A 66 6.82 0.31 8.14
N LEU A 67 6.41 1.49 7.68
CA LEU A 67 5.99 1.72 6.30
C LEU A 67 7.14 1.55 5.30
N ILE A 68 8.36 1.97 5.67
CA ILE A 68 9.57 1.72 4.88
C ILE A 68 9.83 0.21 4.79
N TYR A 69 9.73 -0.51 5.91
CA TYR A 69 9.91 -1.96 5.96
C TYR A 69 8.87 -2.69 5.09
N VAL A 70 7.59 -2.35 5.24
CA VAL A 70 6.50 -2.94 4.45
C VAL A 70 6.68 -2.62 2.96
N GLY A 71 7.02 -1.38 2.62
CA GLY A 71 7.26 -0.96 1.24
C GLY A 71 8.40 -1.73 0.58
N LEU A 72 9.59 -1.71 1.20
CA LEU A 72 10.82 -2.26 0.63
C LEU A 72 10.89 -3.79 0.69
N TYR A 73 10.44 -4.40 1.80
CA TYR A 73 10.67 -5.83 2.03
C TYR A 73 9.43 -6.68 1.80
N VAL A 74 8.26 -6.23 2.24
CA VAL A 74 7.05 -7.05 2.17
C VAL A 74 6.42 -6.97 0.77
N ASN A 75 6.25 -5.77 0.22
CA ASN A 75 5.63 -5.60 -1.08
C ASN A 75 6.53 -6.02 -2.25
N ASP A 76 7.83 -5.68 -2.24
CA ASP A 76 8.72 -6.09 -3.34
C ASP A 76 8.86 -7.63 -3.41
N ARG A 77 9.01 -8.29 -2.26
CA ARG A 77 9.11 -9.76 -2.19
C ARG A 77 7.81 -10.44 -2.62
N ARG A 78 6.66 -10.02 -2.09
CA ARG A 78 5.36 -10.60 -2.44
C ARG A 78 4.96 -10.31 -3.89
N GLY A 79 5.37 -9.16 -4.43
CA GLY A 79 5.19 -8.83 -5.84
C GLY A 79 5.97 -9.75 -6.77
N LYS A 80 7.24 -10.02 -6.44
CA LYS A 80 8.06 -11.00 -7.18
C LYS A 80 7.52 -12.42 -7.05
N GLU A 81 7.07 -12.80 -5.87
CA GLU A 81 6.45 -14.10 -5.60
C GLU A 81 5.17 -14.29 -6.42
N PHE A 82 4.30 -13.27 -6.49
CA PHE A 82 3.11 -13.29 -7.33
C PHE A 82 3.42 -13.54 -8.80
N ILE A 83 4.37 -12.79 -9.35
CA ILE A 83 4.78 -12.95 -10.75
C ILE A 83 5.40 -14.34 -10.97
N HIS A 84 6.18 -14.82 -10.01
CA HIS A 84 6.75 -16.17 -10.07
C HIS A 84 5.66 -17.25 -10.06
N CYS A 85 4.66 -17.15 -9.17
CA CYS A 85 3.53 -18.06 -9.10
C CYS A 85 2.68 -18.02 -10.36
N LEU A 86 2.35 -16.83 -10.90
CA LEU A 86 1.58 -16.70 -12.13
C LEU A 86 2.21 -17.45 -13.32
N ASN A 87 3.54 -17.43 -13.44
CA ASN A 87 4.22 -18.05 -14.57
C ASN A 87 4.52 -19.54 -14.38
N ASN A 88 4.80 -19.98 -13.14
CA ASN A 88 5.35 -21.32 -12.89
C ASN A 88 4.41 -22.24 -12.13
N ASP A 89 3.56 -21.69 -11.25
CA ASP A 89 2.65 -22.49 -10.42
C ASP A 89 1.38 -21.70 -10.08
N PRO A 90 0.52 -21.44 -11.09
CA PRO A 90 -0.64 -20.57 -10.91
C PRO A 90 -1.67 -21.21 -9.97
N LYS A 91 -1.60 -22.53 -9.73
CA LYS A 91 -2.48 -23.28 -8.82
C LYS A 91 -2.33 -22.88 -7.35
N LYS A 92 -1.22 -22.23 -6.97
CA LYS A 92 -1.03 -21.70 -5.61
C LYS A 92 -1.92 -20.49 -5.33
N ILE A 93 -2.38 -19.82 -6.37
CA ILE A 93 -3.31 -18.70 -6.28
C ILE A 93 -4.71 -19.30 -6.11
N LYS A 94 -5.43 -18.87 -5.08
CA LYS A 94 -6.77 -19.36 -4.77
C LYS A 94 -7.83 -18.48 -5.41
N GLU A 95 -7.70 -17.16 -5.24
CA GLU A 95 -8.67 -16.18 -5.72
C GLU A 95 -7.97 -14.84 -5.97
N ILE A 96 -8.43 -14.14 -7.00
CA ILE A 96 -8.02 -12.77 -7.28
C ILE A 96 -9.29 -11.93 -7.42
N TYR A 97 -9.33 -10.81 -6.72
CA TYR A 97 -10.43 -9.86 -6.85
C TYR A 97 -9.96 -8.43 -6.81
N PHE A 98 -10.73 -7.56 -7.43
CA PHE A 98 -10.43 -6.13 -7.47
C PHE A 98 -11.29 -5.38 -6.47
N GLN A 99 -10.68 -4.43 -5.78
CA GLN A 99 -11.31 -3.57 -4.81
C GLN A 99 -11.04 -2.12 -5.16
N ILE A 100 -12.06 -1.27 -5.09
CA ILE A 100 -11.89 0.16 -5.28
C ILE A 100 -12.14 0.92 -3.98
N MET A 101 -11.35 1.96 -3.78
CA MET A 101 -11.57 2.96 -2.74
C MET A 101 -11.85 4.32 -3.41
N GLN A 102 -13.07 4.82 -3.24
CA GLN A 102 -13.53 6.12 -3.77
C GLN A 102 -13.80 7.08 -2.60
N GLY A 103 -12.98 8.12 -2.46
CA GLY A 103 -13.15 9.11 -1.40
C GLY A 103 -13.16 8.49 0.01
N GLN A 104 -14.19 8.81 0.81
CA GLN A 104 -14.40 8.26 2.15
C GLN A 104 -15.25 6.98 2.16
N GLU A 105 -15.61 6.43 1.00
CA GLU A 105 -16.40 5.21 0.96
C GLU A 105 -15.60 3.99 1.42
N LYS A 106 -16.32 3.03 2.04
CA LYS A 106 -15.76 1.72 2.36
C LYS A 106 -15.30 1.04 1.07
N PRO A 107 -14.16 0.36 1.09
CA PRO A 107 -13.62 -0.20 -0.14
C PRO A 107 -14.49 -1.37 -0.61
N LYS A 108 -14.92 -1.33 -1.88
CA LYS A 108 -15.92 -2.26 -2.47
C LYS A 108 -15.25 -3.17 -3.49
N ARG A 109 -15.61 -4.46 -3.49
CA ARG A 109 -15.23 -5.39 -4.57
C ARG A 109 -15.93 -4.95 -5.85
N ILE A 110 -15.19 -4.86 -6.95
CA ILE A 110 -15.73 -4.50 -8.27
C ILE A 110 -15.45 -5.62 -9.25
N ARG A 111 -16.36 -5.79 -10.21
CA ARG A 111 -16.18 -6.69 -11.34
C ARG A 111 -15.58 -5.94 -12.51
N LEU A 112 -14.38 -6.30 -12.94
CA LEU A 112 -13.74 -5.63 -14.08
C LEU A 112 -14.48 -5.88 -15.41
N SER A 113 -15.26 -6.96 -15.50
CA SER A 113 -16.17 -7.21 -16.63
C SER A 113 -17.23 -6.14 -16.81
N ASP A 114 -17.62 -5.49 -15.72
CA ASP A 114 -18.75 -4.55 -15.69
C ASP A 114 -18.30 -3.11 -16.01
N GLY A 115 -16.99 -2.94 -16.20
CA GLY A 115 -16.35 -1.66 -16.53
C GLY A 115 -15.47 -1.13 -15.40
N ILE A 116 -14.36 -0.50 -15.79
CA ILE A 116 -13.47 0.17 -14.83
C ILE A 116 -14.09 1.53 -14.46
N PRO A 117 -14.30 1.82 -13.18
CA PRO A 117 -14.82 3.12 -12.75
C PRO A 117 -13.86 4.25 -13.10
N ALA A 118 -14.42 5.42 -13.43
CA ALA A 118 -13.68 6.59 -13.90
C ALA A 118 -12.79 7.22 -12.82
N GLU A 119 -13.14 7.05 -11.53
CA GLU A 119 -12.45 7.67 -10.40
C GLU A 119 -12.23 6.67 -9.26
N GLY A 120 -11.13 6.84 -8.50
CA GLY A 120 -10.80 6.06 -7.31
C GLY A 120 -9.42 5.38 -7.38
N THR A 121 -9.03 4.75 -6.27
CA THR A 121 -7.81 3.93 -6.21
C THR A 121 -8.18 2.46 -6.33
N LEU A 122 -7.66 1.80 -7.37
CA LEU A 122 -7.89 0.39 -7.60
C LEU A 122 -6.82 -0.45 -6.90
N TYR A 123 -7.27 -1.51 -6.25
CA TYR A 123 -6.46 -2.50 -5.60
C TYR A 123 -6.79 -3.88 -6.14
N MET A 124 -5.76 -4.65 -6.46
CA MET A 124 -5.90 -6.08 -6.73
C MET A 124 -5.53 -6.84 -5.47
N ILE A 125 -6.46 -7.66 -5.00
CA ILE A 125 -6.28 -8.54 -3.86
C ILE A 125 -6.07 -9.96 -4.35
N ILE A 126 -5.01 -10.59 -3.89
CA ILE A 126 -4.61 -11.94 -4.25
C ILE A 126 -4.63 -12.78 -2.96
N LEU A 127 -5.36 -13.88 -2.99
CA LEU A 127 -5.42 -14.87 -1.91
C LEU A 127 -4.63 -16.11 -2.32
N TYR A 128 -3.61 -16.47 -1.54
CA TYR A 128 -2.86 -17.72 -1.73
C TYR A 128 -3.40 -18.84 -0.84
N HIS A 129 -3.18 -20.09 -1.25
CA HIS A 129 -3.57 -21.28 -0.48
C HIS A 129 -2.97 -21.33 0.94
N GLU A 130 -1.80 -20.73 1.16
CA GLU A 130 -1.09 -20.72 2.45
C GLU A 130 -1.49 -19.55 3.38
N SER A 131 -2.67 -18.93 3.18
CA SER A 131 -3.27 -17.88 4.03
C SER A 131 -2.66 -16.48 3.96
N ASN A 132 -1.82 -16.19 2.98
CA ASN A 132 -1.33 -14.84 2.75
C ASN A 132 -2.28 -14.08 1.80
N GLN A 133 -2.87 -13.00 2.28
CA GLN A 133 -3.50 -11.98 1.43
C GLN A 133 -2.42 -11.00 0.96
N TYR A 134 -2.41 -10.70 -0.33
CA TYR A 134 -1.54 -9.70 -0.91
C TYR A 134 -2.35 -8.65 -1.66
N GLN A 135 -2.00 -7.38 -1.46
CA GLN A 135 -2.71 -6.25 -2.05
C GLN A 135 -1.72 -5.41 -2.85
N ILE A 136 -2.06 -5.14 -4.11
CA ILE A 136 -1.28 -4.31 -5.02
C ILE A 136 -2.16 -3.16 -5.47
N SER A 137 -1.67 -1.93 -5.38
CA SER A 137 -2.35 -0.81 -6.03
C SER A 137 -2.06 -0.84 -7.52
N ILE A 138 -3.11 -0.75 -8.33
CA ILE A 138 -3.03 -0.83 -9.79
C ILE A 138 -3.52 0.48 -10.39
N SER A 139 -2.85 0.91 -11.46
CA SER A 139 -3.32 2.03 -12.26
C SER A 139 -4.60 1.65 -13.01
N LEU A 140 -5.63 2.51 -12.97
CA LEU A 140 -6.89 2.32 -13.72
C LEU A 140 -6.63 2.07 -15.21
N ALA A 141 -5.63 2.75 -15.80
CA ALA A 141 -5.27 2.58 -17.21
C ALA A 141 -4.71 1.18 -17.55
N ASN A 142 -4.07 0.50 -16.58
CA ASN A 142 -3.45 -0.81 -16.77
C ASN A 142 -4.34 -1.97 -16.29
N ALA A 143 -5.41 -1.67 -15.56
CA ALA A 143 -6.25 -2.65 -14.88
C ALA A 143 -6.80 -3.72 -15.83
N GLN A 144 -7.35 -3.31 -16.97
CA GLN A 144 -7.90 -4.24 -17.97
C GLN A 144 -6.82 -5.17 -18.53
N GLN A 145 -5.64 -4.62 -18.84
CA GLN A 145 -4.54 -5.40 -19.42
C GLN A 145 -3.98 -6.42 -18.41
N ILE A 146 -3.90 -6.04 -17.13
CA ILE A 146 -3.46 -6.93 -16.06
C ILE A 146 -4.49 -8.03 -15.83
N PHE A 147 -5.78 -7.69 -15.82
CA PHE A 147 -6.87 -8.65 -15.69
C PHE A 147 -6.83 -9.71 -16.80
N GLU A 148 -6.76 -9.30 -18.06
CA GLU A 148 -6.70 -10.24 -19.19
C GLU A 148 -5.45 -11.13 -19.13
N TYR A 149 -4.30 -10.56 -18.73
CA TYR A 149 -3.07 -11.34 -18.55
C TYR A 149 -3.22 -12.41 -17.46
N VAL A 150 -3.75 -12.04 -16.29
CA VAL A 150 -3.99 -12.98 -15.18
C VAL A 150 -4.99 -14.07 -15.58
N LYS A 151 -6.08 -13.69 -16.26
CA LYS A 151 -7.10 -14.62 -16.78
C LYS A 151 -6.51 -15.62 -17.77
N THR A 152 -5.59 -15.16 -18.63
CA THR A 152 -4.91 -16.02 -19.60
C THR A 152 -3.98 -17.02 -18.92
N GLN A 153 -3.19 -16.58 -17.93
CA GLN A 153 -2.20 -17.42 -17.24
C GLN A 153 -2.82 -18.36 -16.21
N ALA A 154 -3.92 -17.95 -15.59
CA ALA A 154 -4.55 -18.65 -14.48
C ALA A 154 -6.05 -18.84 -14.76
N SER A 155 -6.36 -19.54 -15.86
CA SER A 155 -7.72 -19.80 -16.35
C SER A 155 -8.63 -20.56 -15.38
N HIS A 156 -8.05 -21.19 -14.36
CA HIS A 156 -8.77 -21.89 -13.30
C HIS A 156 -9.26 -20.96 -12.18
N LEU A 157 -8.83 -19.69 -12.15
CA LEU A 157 -9.22 -18.73 -11.13
C LEU A 157 -10.59 -18.12 -11.44
N ASN A 158 -11.44 -18.04 -10.43
CA ASN A 158 -12.55 -17.09 -10.45
C ASN A 158 -11.96 -15.69 -10.20
N ILE A 159 -11.90 -14.88 -11.25
CA ILE A 159 -11.45 -13.50 -11.19
C ILE A 159 -12.68 -12.61 -11.28
N GLU A 160 -12.98 -11.88 -10.20
CA GLU A 160 -14.05 -10.87 -10.17
C GLU A 160 -13.45 -9.47 -10.03
#